data_AF-A0A6G4XU15-F1
#
_entry.id   AF-A0A6G4XU15-F1
#
_cell.length_a   1.000
_cell.length_b   1.000
_cell.length_c   1.000
_cell.angle_alpha   90.00
_cell.angle_beta   90.00
_cell.angle_gamma   90.00
#
_symmetry.space_group_name_H-M   'P 1'
#
loop_
_entity.id
_entity.type
_entity.pdbx_description
1 polymer ?
#
loop_
_entity_poly.entity_id
_entity_poly.type
_entity_poly.pdbx_seq_one_letter_code
_entity_poly.pdbx_strand_id
1 'polypeptide(L)'
;MTEDVNPGVPDPELPMLSPAQAARLRELAAPHLRDGTYGLRNLAQKCRQAPEEQWPALVEQHFANLRSAGTGGESREEILSGVHTRLLPQDSFTGDMLQAMRYTRRPAEGLVFAYALDQPSSVRILTDRDVERVGDEDALWDAAYDNLLRVPFTHEEIALEGRAVLQSVYGDSPFVASRALYLDQLHHQATGGSLPKAGALFVVPTRHLIAYHPLADGSVAEAINDLAKYGLGAYEDGPGSLSPRLYWWHKGRITCLTAIDEDTKTFSIEPPPELLTRLRTLVRLDEEGRLRGRAAAQAPVVAELLCIAGELTARLPEDPGALAATFPKLVELAHAHCAADPDAALADTWDAWATSVQLGSALFTGAEPQTCALGEDLERPLPAFPSNPPADARAWLDAFYIAVICRERGRIQRLRQVPLDLLKQDATADTYLLHWIDTLQTYFDHDRPMDDVVEKLLATIDASHGDAVTRAPVEYVNAIEYQPVALFHRFLARDHEKFAKALAEALKEHARYWGDSTAPRAQLALGPLALASLAHGQDFPVDTELPYLPKYLADGGRIEVIPG
;
A
#
# COMPACT_ATOMS: atom_id res chain seq x y z
N MET A 1 -19.43 -51.18 19.93
CA MET A 1 -18.36 -51.25 18.92
C MET A 1 -17.52 -50.00 19.09
N THR A 2 -16.39 -50.15 19.76
CA THR A 2 -15.40 -49.10 19.97
C THR A 2 -14.55 -49.00 18.72
N GLU A 3 -14.65 -47.90 17.99
CA GLU A 3 -13.70 -47.57 16.93
C GLU A 3 -12.34 -47.24 17.57
N ASP A 4 -11.31 -47.99 17.18
CA ASP A 4 -9.92 -47.73 17.54
C ASP A 4 -9.50 -46.38 16.94
N VAL A 5 -9.34 -45.39 17.81
CA VAL A 5 -8.80 -44.07 17.44
C VAL A 5 -7.28 -44.24 17.24
N ASN A 6 -6.83 -44.11 16.00
CA ASN A 6 -5.42 -44.15 15.63
C ASN A 6 -4.65 -43.00 16.32
N PRO A 7 -3.69 -43.26 17.23
CA PRO A 7 -3.14 -42.25 18.14
C PRO A 7 -2.25 -41.17 17.48
N GLY A 8 -2.01 -41.26 16.16
CA GLY A 8 -1.16 -40.31 15.43
C GLY A 8 -1.89 -39.30 14.54
N VAL A 9 -3.21 -39.39 14.38
CA VAL A 9 -3.98 -38.47 13.51
C VAL A 9 -4.63 -37.40 14.39
N PRO A 10 -4.43 -36.09 14.12
CA PRO A 10 -5.09 -35.02 14.88
C PRO A 10 -6.61 -35.14 14.84
N ASP A 11 -7.28 -34.84 15.94
CA ASP A 11 -8.75 -34.84 15.99
C ASP A 11 -9.28 -33.75 15.01
N PRO A 12 -10.18 -34.10 14.07
CA PRO A 12 -10.62 -33.17 13.04
C PRO A 12 -11.47 -32.01 13.58
N GLU A 13 -12.13 -32.18 14.74
CA GLU A 13 -12.95 -31.13 15.37
C GLU A 13 -12.15 -30.34 16.41
N LEU A 14 -11.20 -30.99 17.09
CA LEU A 14 -10.37 -30.42 18.15
C LEU A 14 -8.87 -30.58 17.82
N PRO A 15 -8.37 -30.00 16.71
CA PRO A 15 -7.01 -30.24 16.22
C PRO A 15 -5.91 -29.73 17.18
N MET A 16 -6.27 -28.89 18.15
CA MET A 16 -5.36 -28.35 19.16
C MET A 16 -5.07 -29.32 20.32
N LEU A 17 -5.79 -30.44 20.41
CA LEU A 17 -5.64 -31.46 21.45
C LEU A 17 -5.17 -32.79 20.84
N SER A 18 -4.43 -33.61 21.61
CA SER A 18 -4.18 -34.99 21.21
C SER A 18 -5.49 -35.80 21.17
N PRO A 19 -5.58 -36.92 20.42
CA PRO A 19 -6.81 -37.71 20.35
C PRO A 19 -7.34 -38.17 21.72
N ALA A 20 -6.43 -38.53 22.64
CA ALA A 20 -6.77 -38.90 24.01
C ALA A 20 -7.35 -37.72 24.81
N GLN A 21 -6.75 -36.54 24.68
CA GLN A 21 -7.23 -35.30 25.29
C GLN A 21 -8.58 -34.86 24.74
N ALA A 22 -8.78 -34.95 23.42
CA ALA A 22 -10.06 -34.64 22.79
C ALA A 22 -11.17 -35.58 23.28
N ALA A 23 -10.89 -36.89 23.40
CA ALA A 23 -11.83 -37.86 23.96
C ALA A 23 -12.17 -37.55 25.42
N ARG A 24 -11.17 -37.22 26.24
CA ARG A 24 -11.37 -36.84 27.65
C ARG A 24 -12.21 -35.58 27.80
N LEU A 25 -11.99 -34.56 26.96
CA LEU A 25 -12.77 -33.34 27.00
C LEU A 25 -14.24 -33.60 26.64
N ARG A 26 -14.51 -34.43 25.62
CA ARG A 26 -15.87 -34.81 25.25
C ARG A 26 -16.57 -35.58 26.38
N GLU A 27 -15.86 -36.47 27.07
CA GLU A 27 -16.38 -37.18 28.24
C GLU A 27 -16.79 -36.23 29.37
N LEU A 28 -15.95 -35.24 29.69
CA LEU A 28 -16.25 -34.23 30.70
C LEU A 28 -17.41 -33.31 30.30
N ALA A 29 -17.55 -32.99 29.01
CA ALA A 29 -18.60 -32.12 28.49
C ALA A 29 -19.95 -32.83 28.31
N ALA A 30 -19.97 -34.16 28.10
CA ALA A 30 -21.16 -34.94 27.81
C ALA A 30 -22.36 -34.72 28.76
N PRO A 31 -22.18 -34.57 30.09
CA PRO A 31 -23.29 -34.30 31.01
C PRO A 31 -23.99 -32.94 30.79
N HIS A 32 -23.32 -32.00 30.13
CA HIS A 32 -23.80 -30.63 29.91
C HIS A 32 -24.35 -30.38 28.50
N LEU A 33 -24.01 -31.24 27.53
CA LEU A 33 -24.43 -31.16 26.14
C LEU A 33 -25.82 -31.78 25.98
N ARG A 34 -26.89 -31.00 26.24
CA ARG A 34 -28.26 -31.54 26.15
C ARG A 34 -28.86 -31.58 24.74
N ASP A 35 -28.35 -30.84 23.76
CA ASP A 35 -28.80 -30.92 22.34
C ASP A 35 -27.83 -30.21 21.34
N GLY A 36 -26.52 -30.15 21.61
CA GLY A 36 -25.56 -29.60 20.64
C GLY A 36 -24.14 -29.37 21.16
N THR A 37 -23.16 -29.42 20.26
CA THR A 37 -21.70 -29.31 20.48
C THR A 37 -21.21 -27.86 20.70
N TYR A 38 -21.98 -27.04 21.41
CA TYR A 38 -21.66 -25.62 21.59
C TYR A 38 -20.39 -25.41 22.41
N GLY A 39 -19.47 -24.58 21.89
CA GLY A 39 -18.34 -24.06 22.66
C GLY A 39 -17.17 -25.02 22.89
N LEU A 40 -17.24 -26.27 22.39
CA LEU A 40 -16.18 -27.28 22.60
C LEU A 40 -14.81 -26.81 22.11
N ARG A 41 -14.73 -26.08 20.99
CA ARG A 41 -13.46 -25.53 20.49
C ARG A 41 -12.86 -24.48 21.43
N ASN A 42 -13.69 -23.56 21.93
CA ASN A 42 -13.25 -22.54 22.90
C ASN A 42 -12.86 -23.18 24.24
N LEU A 43 -13.60 -24.21 24.65
CA LEU A 43 -13.29 -24.98 25.85
C LEU A 43 -11.98 -25.76 25.67
N ALA A 44 -11.76 -26.37 24.51
CA ALA A 44 -10.52 -27.07 24.18
C ALA A 44 -9.29 -26.16 24.19
N GLN A 45 -9.39 -24.94 23.68
CA GLN A 45 -8.31 -23.95 23.77
C GLN A 45 -8.00 -23.57 25.22
N LYS A 46 -9.03 -23.33 26.04
CA LYS A 46 -8.84 -23.05 27.47
C LYS A 46 -8.21 -24.24 28.20
N CYS A 47 -8.67 -25.45 27.90
CA CYS A 47 -8.14 -26.69 28.44
C CYS A 47 -6.68 -26.93 28.02
N ARG A 48 -6.30 -26.61 26.77
CA ARG A 48 -4.92 -26.70 26.29
C ARG A 48 -3.95 -25.80 27.08
N GLN A 49 -4.45 -24.66 27.56
CA GLN A 49 -3.66 -23.69 28.34
C GLN A 49 -3.63 -24.01 29.86
N ALA A 50 -4.26 -25.09 30.31
CA ALA A 50 -4.37 -25.46 31.72
C ALA A 50 -4.01 -26.95 31.97
N PRO A 51 -3.49 -27.30 33.16
CA PRO A 51 -3.28 -28.70 33.54
C PRO A 51 -4.58 -29.53 33.49
N GLU A 52 -4.49 -30.80 33.08
CA GLU A 52 -5.66 -31.69 32.89
C GLU A 52 -6.51 -31.88 34.16
N GLU A 53 -5.90 -31.74 35.34
CA GLU A 53 -6.60 -31.82 36.64
C GLU A 53 -7.61 -30.67 36.83
N GLN A 54 -7.42 -29.55 36.14
CA GLN A 54 -8.28 -28.37 36.24
C GLN A 54 -9.44 -28.42 35.23
N TRP A 55 -9.43 -29.35 34.28
CA TRP A 55 -10.42 -29.42 33.21
C TRP A 55 -11.86 -29.61 33.72
N PRO A 56 -12.15 -30.47 34.72
CA PRO A 56 -13.52 -30.60 35.24
C PRO A 56 -14.11 -29.27 35.73
N ALA A 57 -13.31 -28.46 36.43
CA ALA A 57 -13.74 -27.16 36.92
C ALA A 57 -13.95 -26.15 35.79
N LEU A 58 -13.06 -26.13 34.79
CA LEU A 58 -13.17 -25.27 33.60
C LEU A 58 -14.42 -25.62 32.77
N VAL A 59 -14.72 -26.91 32.62
CA VAL A 59 -15.90 -27.42 31.92
C VAL A 59 -17.17 -26.97 32.66
N GLU A 60 -17.27 -27.22 33.96
CA GLU A 60 -18.43 -26.81 34.76
C GLU A 60 -18.65 -25.29 34.70
N GLN A 61 -17.58 -24.50 34.85
CA GLN A 61 -17.65 -23.04 34.79
C GLN A 61 -18.08 -22.54 33.40
N HIS A 62 -17.59 -23.17 32.32
CA HIS A 62 -17.97 -22.82 30.95
C HIS A 62 -19.47 -23.03 30.72
N PHE A 63 -20.00 -24.19 31.11
CA PHE A 63 -21.42 -24.49 30.94
C PHE A 63 -22.31 -23.75 31.94
N ALA A 64 -21.83 -23.46 33.16
CA ALA A 64 -22.54 -22.58 34.09
C ALA A 64 -22.71 -21.17 33.50
N ASN A 65 -21.66 -20.61 32.90
CA ASN A 65 -21.71 -19.32 32.22
C ASN A 65 -22.69 -19.34 31.04
N LEU A 66 -22.68 -20.40 30.22
CA LEU A 66 -23.63 -20.59 29.12
C LEU A 66 -25.08 -20.69 29.60
N ARG A 67 -25.34 -21.38 30.73
CA ARG A 67 -26.68 -21.48 31.34
C ARG A 67 -27.13 -20.16 31.98
N SER A 68 -26.19 -19.35 32.45
CA SER A 68 -26.46 -18.03 33.05
C SER A 68 -26.55 -16.88 32.04
N ALA A 69 -26.13 -17.10 30.78
CA ALA A 69 -26.32 -16.14 29.71
C ALA A 69 -27.83 -15.88 29.58
N GLY A 70 -28.25 -14.66 29.93
CA GLY A 70 -29.62 -14.37 30.35
C GLY A 70 -30.71 -14.81 29.37
N THR A 71 -31.89 -15.18 29.89
CA THR A 71 -33.07 -15.57 29.10
C THR A 71 -33.81 -14.37 28.47
N GLY A 72 -33.17 -13.20 28.43
CA GLY A 72 -33.76 -11.92 28.03
C GLY A 72 -34.63 -11.28 29.13
N GLY A 73 -35.05 -10.03 28.91
CA GLY A 73 -35.91 -9.27 29.83
C GLY A 73 -35.44 -7.85 30.14
N GLU A 74 -34.32 -7.44 29.55
CA GLU A 74 -33.76 -6.10 29.67
C GLU A 74 -34.70 -5.06 29.03
N SER A 75 -34.81 -3.91 29.68
CA SER A 75 -35.52 -2.72 29.19
C SER A 75 -34.84 -2.14 27.94
N ARG A 76 -35.55 -1.29 27.21
CA ARG A 76 -35.01 -0.58 26.04
C ARG A 76 -33.74 0.19 26.41
N GLU A 77 -33.76 0.87 27.54
CA GLU A 77 -32.67 1.69 28.03
C GLU A 77 -31.44 0.84 28.40
N GLU A 78 -31.64 -0.29 29.07
CA GLU A 78 -30.56 -1.23 29.40
C GLU A 78 -29.91 -1.78 28.12
N ILE A 79 -30.72 -2.18 27.13
CA ILE A 79 -30.21 -2.65 25.84
C ILE A 79 -29.37 -1.55 25.17
N LEU A 80 -29.92 -0.35 24.99
CA LEU A 80 -29.21 0.75 24.33
C LEU A 80 -27.92 1.13 25.07
N SER A 81 -27.88 1.03 26.40
CA SER A 81 -26.69 1.38 27.18
C SER A 81 -25.53 0.40 27.04
N GLY A 82 -25.80 -0.90 26.83
CA GLY A 82 -24.78 -1.95 26.84
C GLY A 82 -24.59 -2.69 25.51
N VAL A 83 -25.40 -2.39 24.50
CA VAL A 83 -25.33 -3.04 23.19
C VAL A 83 -24.04 -2.66 22.46
N HIS A 84 -23.43 -3.64 21.81
CA HIS A 84 -22.28 -3.49 20.94
C HIS A 84 -22.54 -4.24 19.63
N THR A 85 -21.92 -3.76 18.55
CA THR A 85 -21.79 -4.56 17.33
C THR A 85 -20.79 -5.68 17.54
N ARG A 86 -21.13 -6.91 17.14
CA ARG A 86 -20.27 -8.08 17.35
C ARG A 86 -20.04 -8.88 16.08
N LEU A 87 -18.77 -9.15 15.81
CA LEU A 87 -18.34 -10.17 14.85
C LEU A 87 -18.30 -11.54 15.52
N LEU A 88 -18.88 -12.52 14.85
CA LEU A 88 -18.97 -13.91 15.30
C LEU A 88 -18.53 -14.85 14.17
N PRO A 89 -17.97 -16.03 14.50
CA PRO A 89 -17.66 -17.05 13.50
C PRO A 89 -18.95 -17.55 12.87
N GLN A 90 -18.96 -17.76 11.56
CA GLN A 90 -20.12 -18.31 10.85
C GLN A 90 -20.57 -19.66 11.42
N ASP A 91 -19.63 -20.52 11.83
CA ASP A 91 -19.91 -21.86 12.35
C ASP A 91 -20.51 -21.86 13.77
N SER A 92 -20.58 -20.69 14.42
CA SER A 92 -21.22 -20.56 15.74
C SER A 92 -22.74 -20.53 15.69
N PHE A 93 -23.34 -20.49 14.49
CA PHE A 93 -24.78 -20.38 14.32
C PHE A 93 -25.38 -21.67 13.74
N THR A 94 -26.31 -22.27 14.46
CA THR A 94 -27.19 -23.32 13.92
C THR A 94 -28.34 -22.71 13.11
N GLY A 95 -28.99 -23.52 12.26
CA GLY A 95 -30.12 -23.07 11.45
C GLY A 95 -31.25 -22.43 12.28
N ASP A 96 -31.54 -22.98 13.46
CA ASP A 96 -32.59 -22.48 14.35
C ASP A 96 -32.23 -21.15 15.00
N MET A 97 -30.95 -20.94 15.35
CA MET A 97 -30.46 -19.66 15.90
C MET A 97 -30.55 -18.54 14.85
N LEU A 98 -30.20 -18.82 13.60
CA LEU A 98 -30.33 -17.83 12.51
C LEU A 98 -31.79 -17.44 12.26
N GLN A 99 -32.76 -18.34 12.46
CA GLN A 99 -34.19 -18.01 12.34
C GLN A 99 -34.67 -17.05 13.44
N ALA A 100 -34.05 -17.08 14.62
CA ALA A 100 -34.37 -16.19 15.74
C ALA A 100 -33.62 -14.84 15.69
N MET A 101 -32.73 -14.67 14.71
CA MET A 101 -31.83 -13.51 14.56
C MET A 101 -31.77 -13.06 13.09
N ARG A 102 -32.93 -12.79 12.49
CA ARG A 102 -33.07 -12.40 11.08
C ARG A 102 -32.42 -11.06 10.76
N TYR A 103 -32.19 -10.21 11.75
CA TYR A 103 -31.46 -8.95 11.60
C TYR A 103 -29.96 -9.15 11.30
N THR A 104 -29.42 -10.34 11.59
CA THR A 104 -27.99 -10.62 11.41
C THR A 104 -27.58 -10.47 9.95
N ARG A 105 -26.35 -10.01 9.74
CA ARG A 105 -25.79 -9.78 8.41
C ARG A 105 -24.51 -10.59 8.27
N ARG A 106 -24.11 -10.86 7.03
CA ARG A 106 -22.82 -11.49 6.72
C ARG A 106 -21.92 -10.44 6.06
N PRO A 107 -21.03 -9.78 6.81
CA PRO A 107 -20.14 -8.76 6.26
C PRO A 107 -19.19 -9.34 5.20
N ALA A 108 -18.72 -10.57 5.42
CA ALA A 108 -17.90 -11.34 4.50
C ALA A 108 -17.98 -12.83 4.84
N GLU A 109 -17.41 -13.68 3.99
CA GLU A 109 -17.36 -15.12 4.26
C GLU A 109 -16.64 -15.45 5.58
N GLY A 110 -17.24 -16.33 6.38
CA GLY A 110 -16.74 -16.70 7.70
C GLY A 110 -17.07 -15.71 8.82
N LEU A 111 -17.66 -14.54 8.50
CA LEU A 111 -18.02 -13.50 9.46
C LEU A 111 -19.54 -13.29 9.53
N VAL A 112 -20.07 -13.24 10.74
CA VAL A 112 -21.46 -12.86 11.01
C VAL A 112 -21.49 -11.65 11.93
N PHE A 113 -22.29 -10.67 11.56
CA PHE A 113 -22.62 -9.52 12.37
C PHE A 113 -23.86 -9.82 13.21
N ALA A 114 -23.79 -9.55 14.51
CA ALA A 114 -24.93 -9.56 15.42
C ALA A 114 -24.83 -8.43 16.45
N TYR A 115 -25.95 -8.07 17.07
CA TYR A 115 -25.96 -7.20 18.24
C TYR A 115 -25.74 -8.04 19.48
N ALA A 116 -24.88 -7.56 20.37
CA ALA A 116 -24.57 -8.25 21.61
C ALA A 116 -24.60 -7.28 22.78
N LEU A 117 -25.27 -7.69 23.84
CA LEU A 117 -25.32 -6.97 25.10
C LEU A 117 -24.14 -7.41 25.97
N ASP A 118 -23.29 -6.46 26.33
CA ASP A 118 -22.22 -6.68 27.29
C ASP A 118 -22.77 -6.67 28.71
N GLN A 119 -22.60 -7.77 29.45
CA GLN A 119 -23.07 -7.92 30.83
C GLN A 119 -21.88 -8.18 31.75
N PRO A 120 -21.99 -7.88 33.06
CA PRO A 120 -20.84 -7.95 33.98
C PRO A 120 -20.07 -9.28 34.00
N SER A 121 -20.75 -10.40 33.70
CA SER A 121 -20.16 -11.74 33.70
C SER A 121 -20.34 -12.52 32.39
N SER A 122 -21.03 -11.95 31.39
CA SER A 122 -21.34 -12.68 30.15
C SER A 122 -21.61 -11.73 28.98
N VAL A 123 -21.59 -12.25 27.76
CA VAL A 123 -22.02 -11.49 26.58
C VAL A 123 -23.19 -12.22 25.94
N ARG A 124 -24.35 -11.55 25.90
CA ARG A 124 -25.59 -12.11 25.37
C ARG A 124 -25.83 -11.60 23.95
N ILE A 125 -26.07 -12.50 22.98
CA ILE A 125 -26.49 -12.10 21.64
C ILE A 125 -27.98 -11.74 21.68
N LEU A 126 -28.34 -10.60 21.06
CA LEU A 126 -29.73 -10.15 21.01
C LEU A 126 -30.53 -11.00 20.00
N THR A 127 -31.79 -11.26 20.32
CA THR A 127 -32.74 -11.93 19.42
C THR A 127 -33.58 -10.91 18.65
N ASP A 128 -34.30 -11.34 17.62
CA ASP A 128 -35.27 -10.48 16.92
C ASP A 128 -36.27 -9.82 17.88
N ARG A 129 -36.68 -10.55 18.95
CA ARG A 129 -37.59 -10.01 19.97
C ARG A 129 -36.97 -8.88 20.79
N ASP A 130 -35.66 -8.91 21.00
CA ASP A 130 -34.95 -7.84 21.71
C ASP A 130 -34.81 -6.60 20.84
N VAL A 131 -34.53 -6.80 19.54
CA VAL A 131 -34.50 -5.71 18.55
C VAL A 131 -35.90 -5.07 18.42
N GLU A 132 -36.95 -5.89 18.32
CA GLU A 132 -38.36 -5.43 18.32
C GLU A 132 -38.73 -4.68 19.61
N ARG A 133 -38.18 -5.09 20.77
CA ARG A 133 -38.42 -4.41 22.05
C ARG A 133 -37.85 -2.99 22.08
N VAL A 134 -36.70 -2.77 21.45
CA VAL A 134 -36.16 -1.41 21.27
C VAL A 134 -37.08 -0.62 20.35
N GLY A 135 -37.56 -1.25 19.27
CA GLY A 135 -38.57 -0.68 18.37
C GLY A 135 -38.05 0.46 17.48
N ASP A 136 -36.73 0.66 17.46
CA ASP A 136 -36.02 1.70 16.73
C ASP A 136 -34.63 1.15 16.36
N GLU A 137 -34.48 0.66 15.12
CA GLU A 137 -33.26 -0.01 14.66
C GLU A 137 -32.11 0.98 14.45
N ASP A 138 -32.41 2.22 14.05
CA ASP A 138 -31.40 3.27 13.87
C ASP A 138 -30.78 3.65 15.23
N ALA A 139 -31.63 3.87 16.25
CA ALA A 139 -31.13 4.12 17.61
C ALA A 139 -30.33 2.94 18.18
N LEU A 140 -30.73 1.70 17.87
CA LEU A 140 -29.98 0.51 18.27
C LEU A 140 -28.62 0.43 17.58
N TRP A 141 -28.57 0.73 16.28
CA TRP A 141 -27.34 0.76 15.50
C TRP A 141 -26.37 1.83 16.00
N ASP A 142 -26.86 3.06 16.20
CA ASP A 142 -26.06 4.18 16.69
C ASP A 142 -25.47 3.87 18.07
N ALA A 143 -26.29 3.34 18.99
CA ALA A 143 -25.82 2.94 20.32
C ALA A 143 -24.76 1.82 20.26
N ALA A 144 -24.99 0.80 19.41
CA ALA A 144 -24.07 -0.32 19.23
C ALA A 144 -22.73 0.13 18.64
N TYR A 145 -22.77 1.06 17.69
CA TYR A 145 -21.60 1.67 17.07
C TYR A 145 -20.80 2.52 18.06
N ASP A 146 -21.47 3.42 18.76
CA ASP A 146 -20.87 4.31 19.75
C ASP A 146 -20.18 3.55 20.87
N ASN A 147 -20.84 2.52 21.39
CA ASN A 147 -20.27 1.68 22.44
C ASN A 147 -19.04 0.91 21.93
N LEU A 148 -19.09 0.38 20.71
CA LEU A 148 -17.93 -0.28 20.10
C LEU A 148 -16.73 0.67 19.96
N LEU A 149 -16.95 1.93 19.54
CA LEU A 149 -15.86 2.89 19.40
C LEU A 149 -15.18 3.22 20.73
N ARG A 150 -15.90 3.11 21.86
CA ARG A 150 -15.37 3.33 23.21
C ARG A 150 -14.61 2.13 23.78
N VAL A 151 -14.67 0.96 23.14
CA VAL A 151 -13.96 -0.23 23.60
C VAL A 151 -12.46 0.03 23.62
N PRO A 152 -11.78 -0.07 24.79
CA PRO A 152 -10.35 0.18 24.88
C PRO A 152 -9.56 -0.90 24.14
N PHE A 153 -8.45 -0.49 23.53
CA PHE A 153 -7.52 -1.38 22.86
C PHE A 153 -6.08 -0.88 23.04
N THR A 154 -5.15 -1.80 22.91
CA THR A 154 -3.72 -1.55 22.74
C THR A 154 -3.40 -1.66 21.25
N HIS A 155 -2.53 -0.78 20.77
CA HIS A 155 -2.05 -0.78 19.39
C HIS A 155 -0.53 -0.90 19.38
N GLU A 156 -0.02 -1.78 18.52
CA GLU A 156 1.40 -2.01 18.31
C GLU A 156 1.71 -2.15 16.83
N GLU A 157 2.90 -1.70 16.44
CA GLU A 157 3.45 -1.91 15.12
C GLU A 157 4.43 -3.09 15.15
N ILE A 158 4.17 -4.09 14.31
CA ILE A 158 5.02 -5.26 14.15
C ILE A 158 5.85 -5.07 12.88
N ALA A 159 7.11 -4.68 13.05
CA ALA A 159 8.08 -4.55 11.98
C ALA A 159 9.19 -5.61 12.15
N LEU A 160 9.37 -6.46 11.14
CA LEU A 160 10.44 -7.45 11.08
C LEU A 160 11.23 -7.24 9.79
N GLU A 161 12.54 -7.46 9.85
CA GLU A 161 13.44 -7.25 8.70
C GLU A 161 13.03 -8.18 7.54
N GLY A 162 12.81 -7.61 6.35
CA GLY A 162 12.35 -8.33 5.16
C GLY A 162 10.87 -8.78 5.20
N ARG A 163 10.02 -8.09 5.98
CA ARG A 163 8.57 -8.32 6.06
C ARG A 163 7.79 -7.01 6.02
N ALA A 164 6.52 -7.12 5.65
CA ALA A 164 5.61 -5.98 5.73
C ALA A 164 5.36 -5.56 7.18
N VAL A 165 5.23 -4.26 7.39
CA VAL A 165 4.85 -3.68 8.67
C VAL A 165 3.37 -3.98 8.94
N LEU A 166 3.08 -4.71 10.01
CA LEU A 166 1.71 -5.04 10.41
C LEU A 166 1.26 -4.18 11.60
N GLN A 167 0.04 -3.68 11.53
CA GLN A 167 -0.61 -2.97 12.61
C GLN A 167 -1.43 -3.98 13.42
N SER A 168 -1.06 -4.18 14.69
CA SER A 168 -1.73 -5.10 15.62
C SER A 168 -2.58 -4.31 16.61
N VAL A 169 -3.84 -4.67 16.73
CA VAL A 169 -4.79 -4.07 17.68
C VAL A 169 -5.39 -5.18 18.53
N TYR A 170 -5.17 -5.13 19.83
CA TYR A 170 -5.61 -6.16 20.75
C TYR A 170 -6.08 -5.60 22.10
N GLY A 171 -6.82 -6.39 22.88
CA GLY A 171 -7.23 -5.97 24.23
C GLY A 171 -8.08 -7.01 24.96
N ASP A 172 -8.42 -6.72 26.21
CA ASP A 172 -9.15 -7.67 27.07
C ASP A 172 -10.62 -7.82 26.66
N SER A 173 -11.19 -6.81 26.00
CA SER A 173 -12.60 -6.83 25.60
C SER A 173 -12.84 -7.81 24.44
N PRO A 174 -13.87 -8.66 24.52
CA PRO A 174 -14.23 -9.59 23.45
C PRO A 174 -14.82 -8.88 22.21
N PHE A 175 -14.92 -7.56 22.23
CA PHE A 175 -15.44 -6.73 21.14
C PHE A 175 -14.35 -6.11 20.28
N VAL A 176 -13.07 -6.20 20.66
CA VAL A 176 -11.96 -5.56 19.92
C VAL A 176 -11.96 -5.94 18.45
N ALA A 177 -12.11 -7.23 18.11
CA ALA A 177 -12.11 -7.67 16.72
C ALA A 177 -13.28 -7.11 15.89
N SER A 178 -14.40 -6.77 16.55
CA SER A 178 -15.58 -6.22 15.87
C SER A 178 -15.34 -4.82 15.33
N ARG A 179 -14.29 -4.13 15.83
CA ARG A 179 -13.84 -2.84 15.30
C ARG A 179 -13.33 -2.93 13.85
N ALA A 180 -13.04 -4.13 13.34
CA ALA A 180 -12.71 -4.36 11.93
C ALA A 180 -13.85 -3.99 10.95
N LEU A 181 -15.11 -3.94 11.44
CA LEU A 181 -16.24 -3.42 10.66
C LEU A 181 -16.02 -1.95 10.24
N TYR A 182 -15.30 -1.19 11.06
CA TYR A 182 -15.06 0.25 10.93
C TYR A 182 -13.55 0.53 10.92
N LEU A 183 -12.83 -0.19 10.05
CA LEU A 183 -11.37 -0.24 10.06
C LEU A 183 -10.72 1.15 9.86
N ASP A 184 -11.36 2.05 9.10
CA ASP A 184 -10.87 3.42 8.89
C ASP A 184 -10.93 4.25 10.19
N GLN A 185 -12.04 4.19 10.94
CA GLN A 185 -12.13 4.80 12.26
C GLN A 185 -11.16 4.17 13.25
N LEU A 186 -10.97 2.84 13.21
CA LEU A 186 -9.99 2.16 14.06
C LEU A 186 -8.58 2.66 13.75
N HIS A 187 -8.21 2.72 12.47
CA HIS A 187 -6.88 3.19 12.05
C HIS A 187 -6.64 4.64 12.48
N HIS A 188 -7.64 5.50 12.33
CA HIS A 188 -7.56 6.88 12.77
C HIS A 188 -7.34 7.02 14.27
N GLN A 189 -8.06 6.25 15.09
CA GLN A 189 -7.87 6.27 16.54
C GLN A 189 -6.53 5.66 16.97
N ALA A 190 -6.02 4.66 16.25
CA ALA A 190 -4.74 4.02 16.57
C ALA A 190 -3.53 4.88 16.18
N THR A 191 -3.57 5.52 14.99
CA THR A 191 -2.38 6.15 14.40
C THR A 191 -2.49 7.67 14.20
N GLY A 192 -3.70 8.24 14.32
CA GLY A 192 -4.00 9.62 13.94
C GLY A 192 -4.13 9.86 12.43
N GLY A 193 -3.81 8.86 11.59
CA GLY A 193 -3.89 8.94 10.13
C GLY A 193 -5.26 8.57 9.56
N SER A 194 -5.38 8.54 8.23
CA SER A 194 -6.52 7.95 7.51
C SER A 194 -6.03 6.76 6.70
N LEU A 195 -6.89 5.75 6.50
CA LEU A 195 -6.50 4.64 5.64
C LEU A 195 -6.23 5.14 4.21
N PRO A 196 -5.27 4.53 3.50
CA PRO A 196 -5.09 4.77 2.08
C PRO A 196 -6.39 4.52 1.30
N LYS A 197 -6.55 5.18 0.16
CA LYS A 197 -7.74 5.00 -0.71
C LYS A 197 -7.95 3.56 -1.15
N ALA A 198 -6.87 2.78 -1.29
CA ALA A 198 -6.93 1.37 -1.63
C ALA A 198 -7.44 0.49 -0.47
N GLY A 199 -7.54 1.03 0.74
CA GLY A 199 -8.02 0.34 1.93
C GLY A 199 -6.91 -0.38 2.69
N ALA A 200 -7.24 -1.51 3.30
CA ALA A 200 -6.29 -2.31 4.07
C ALA A 200 -6.61 -3.81 3.95
N LEU A 201 -5.57 -4.63 4.01
CA LEU A 201 -5.71 -6.06 4.26
C LEU A 201 -5.78 -6.28 5.77
N PHE A 202 -6.62 -7.21 6.23
CA PHE A 202 -6.72 -7.52 7.65
C PHE A 202 -7.11 -8.97 7.93
N VAL A 203 -6.79 -9.41 9.14
CA VAL A 203 -7.21 -10.67 9.73
C VAL A 203 -7.84 -10.43 11.10
N VAL A 204 -8.79 -11.28 11.47
CA VAL A 204 -9.48 -11.27 12.77
C VAL A 204 -9.38 -12.67 13.41
N PRO A 205 -8.16 -13.09 13.81
CA PRO A 205 -7.90 -14.46 14.26
C PRO A 205 -8.69 -14.84 15.51
N THR A 206 -8.81 -13.91 16.46
CA THR A 206 -9.61 -14.10 17.68
C THR A 206 -10.50 -12.89 17.89
N ARG A 207 -11.52 -13.02 18.74
CA ARG A 207 -12.40 -11.90 19.10
C ARG A 207 -11.71 -10.70 19.78
N HIS A 208 -10.47 -10.89 20.22
CA HIS A 208 -9.68 -9.89 20.96
C HIS A 208 -8.56 -9.26 20.11
N LEU A 209 -8.38 -9.67 18.85
CA LEU A 209 -7.21 -9.31 18.04
C LEU A 209 -7.60 -9.02 16.59
N ILE A 210 -7.12 -7.90 16.09
CA ILE A 210 -7.09 -7.53 14.67
C ILE A 210 -5.62 -7.33 14.31
N ALA A 211 -5.18 -7.91 13.19
CA ALA A 211 -3.94 -7.47 12.55
C ALA A 211 -4.26 -7.01 11.14
N TYR A 212 -3.69 -5.87 10.73
CA TYR A 212 -3.97 -5.28 9.43
C TYR A 212 -2.76 -4.57 8.83
N HIS A 213 -2.79 -4.39 7.52
CA HIS A 213 -1.77 -3.69 6.75
C HIS A 213 -2.45 -2.68 5.81
N PRO A 214 -2.24 -1.36 5.99
CA PRO A 214 -2.74 -0.34 5.08
C PRO A 214 -2.12 -0.46 3.69
N LEU A 215 -2.92 -0.37 2.64
CA LEU A 215 -2.46 -0.49 1.25
C LEU A 215 -1.88 0.82 0.73
N ALA A 216 -0.67 1.16 1.17
CA ALA A 216 0.02 2.41 0.83
C ALA A 216 1.06 2.26 -0.29
N ASP A 217 1.71 1.11 -0.40
CA ASP A 217 2.87 0.88 -1.27
C ASP A 217 3.00 -0.61 -1.70
N GLY A 218 4.14 -0.97 -2.30
CA GLY A 218 4.42 -2.30 -2.83
C GLY A 218 4.62 -3.39 -1.77
N SER A 219 4.79 -3.03 -0.50
CA SER A 219 4.93 -3.98 0.62
C SER A 219 3.70 -4.89 0.80
N VAL A 220 2.59 -4.57 0.14
CA VAL A 220 1.39 -5.41 0.08
C VAL A 220 1.65 -6.85 -0.36
N ALA A 221 2.61 -7.08 -1.27
CA ALA A 221 2.94 -8.43 -1.74
C ALA A 221 3.46 -9.31 -0.59
N GLU A 222 4.27 -8.74 0.30
CA GLU A 222 4.75 -9.39 1.51
C GLU A 222 3.63 -9.50 2.55
N ALA A 223 2.86 -8.42 2.72
CA ALA A 223 1.78 -8.32 3.69
C ALA A 223 0.72 -9.41 3.53
N ILE A 224 0.39 -9.80 2.30
CA ILE A 224 -0.56 -10.90 2.03
C ILE A 224 -0.10 -12.19 2.72
N ASN A 225 1.16 -12.57 2.54
CA ASN A 225 1.72 -13.80 3.10
C ASN A 225 1.94 -13.68 4.61
N ASP A 226 2.40 -12.52 5.08
CA ASP A 226 2.66 -12.28 6.50
C ASP A 226 1.38 -12.26 7.33
N LEU A 227 0.35 -11.55 6.87
CA LEU A 227 -0.96 -11.54 7.52
C LEU A 227 -1.61 -12.92 7.52
N ALA A 228 -1.53 -13.68 6.42
CA ALA A 228 -2.09 -15.03 6.36
C ALA A 228 -1.42 -15.97 7.38
N LYS A 229 -0.07 -15.96 7.44
CA LYS A 229 0.68 -16.77 8.42
C LYS A 229 0.42 -16.32 9.85
N TYR A 230 0.46 -15.02 10.10
CA TYR A 230 0.20 -14.45 11.43
C TYR A 230 -1.23 -14.78 11.90
N GLY A 231 -2.22 -14.57 11.04
CA GLY A 231 -3.63 -14.83 11.31
C GLY A 231 -3.89 -16.31 11.61
N LEU A 232 -3.33 -17.23 10.84
CA LEU A 232 -3.50 -18.66 11.08
C LEU A 232 -2.91 -19.08 12.43
N GLY A 233 -1.67 -18.69 12.73
CA GLY A 233 -1.03 -19.01 14.02
C GLY A 233 -1.81 -18.45 15.21
N ALA A 234 -2.22 -17.17 15.13
CA ALA A 234 -3.01 -16.54 16.19
C ALA A 234 -4.41 -17.15 16.35
N TYR A 235 -5.01 -17.65 15.26
CA TYR A 235 -6.31 -18.32 15.29
C TYR A 235 -6.25 -19.68 15.99
N GLU A 236 -5.15 -20.42 15.82
CA GLU A 236 -4.94 -21.74 16.44
C GLU A 236 -4.60 -21.65 17.93
N ASP A 237 -3.74 -20.70 18.29
CA ASP A 237 -3.19 -20.59 19.65
C ASP A 237 -4.01 -19.68 20.58
N GLY A 238 -4.69 -18.67 20.03
CA GLY A 238 -5.39 -17.65 20.81
C GLY A 238 -6.79 -18.07 21.26
N PRO A 239 -7.23 -17.69 22.48
CA PRO A 239 -8.56 -18.02 22.96
C PRO A 239 -9.64 -17.22 22.23
N GLY A 240 -10.73 -17.87 21.85
CA GLY A 240 -11.84 -17.19 21.21
C GLY A 240 -11.66 -16.99 19.72
N SER A 241 -11.21 -18.04 19.03
CA SER A 241 -11.08 -18.10 17.58
C SER A 241 -12.29 -17.51 16.87
N LEU A 242 -12.00 -16.68 15.87
CA LEU A 242 -13.02 -15.99 15.08
C LEU A 242 -12.90 -16.37 13.61
N SER A 243 -11.86 -15.96 12.90
CA SER A 243 -11.62 -16.39 11.53
C SER A 243 -10.12 -16.45 11.18
N PRO A 244 -9.64 -17.52 10.52
CA PRO A 244 -8.27 -17.60 10.02
C PRO A 244 -8.08 -16.90 8.67
N ARG A 245 -9.14 -16.35 8.08
CA ARG A 245 -9.15 -15.85 6.70
C ARG A 245 -8.56 -14.46 6.59
N LEU A 246 -7.99 -14.17 5.42
CA LEU A 246 -7.53 -12.85 5.01
C LEU A 246 -8.68 -12.09 4.36
N TYR A 247 -8.85 -10.82 4.75
CA TYR A 247 -9.89 -9.95 4.26
C TYR A 247 -9.30 -8.66 3.68
N TRP A 248 -10.02 -8.06 2.74
CA TRP A 248 -9.76 -6.72 2.24
C TRP A 248 -10.90 -5.80 2.66
N TRP A 249 -10.57 -4.72 3.37
CA TRP A 249 -11.48 -3.63 3.69
C TRP A 249 -11.29 -2.49 2.68
N HIS A 250 -12.35 -2.04 2.03
CA HIS A 250 -12.33 -0.90 1.11
C HIS A 250 -13.67 -0.16 1.10
N LYS A 251 -13.65 1.13 1.46
CA LYS A 251 -14.83 2.02 1.50
C LYS A 251 -16.03 1.40 2.24
N GLY A 252 -15.78 0.82 3.42
CA GLY A 252 -16.80 0.19 4.25
C GLY A 252 -17.25 -1.21 3.80
N ARG A 253 -16.68 -1.76 2.72
CA ARG A 253 -16.95 -3.13 2.26
C ARG A 253 -15.83 -4.07 2.69
N ILE A 254 -16.20 -5.26 3.15
CA ILE A 254 -15.27 -6.33 3.50
C ILE A 254 -15.38 -7.44 2.45
N THR A 255 -14.25 -7.85 1.88
CA THR A 255 -14.18 -8.94 0.90
C THR A 255 -13.23 -10.01 1.41
N CYS A 256 -13.69 -11.27 1.46
CA CYS A 256 -12.82 -12.40 1.79
C CYS A 256 -11.87 -12.67 0.62
N LEU A 257 -10.58 -12.82 0.91
CA LEU A 257 -9.56 -13.17 -0.08
C LEU A 257 -9.14 -14.63 0.03
N THR A 258 -9.55 -15.33 1.08
CA THR A 258 -9.15 -16.72 1.31
C THR A 258 -10.22 -17.68 0.80
N ALA A 259 -9.83 -18.53 -0.14
CA ALA A 259 -10.60 -19.70 -0.52
C ALA A 259 -10.04 -20.94 0.20
N ILE A 260 -10.94 -21.79 0.69
CA ILE A 260 -10.58 -23.03 1.38
C ILE A 260 -11.04 -24.19 0.50
N ASP A 261 -10.10 -25.05 0.14
CA ASP A 261 -10.42 -26.35 -0.46
C ASP A 261 -10.75 -27.33 0.66
N GLU A 262 -12.03 -27.73 0.75
CA GLU A 262 -12.55 -28.63 1.79
C GLU A 262 -11.99 -30.06 1.69
N ASP A 263 -11.55 -30.50 0.50
CA ASP A 263 -11.01 -31.85 0.29
C ASP A 263 -9.54 -31.91 0.73
N THR A 264 -8.77 -30.86 0.41
CA THR A 264 -7.32 -30.82 0.72
C THR A 264 -6.99 -30.06 2.00
N LYS A 265 -7.96 -29.35 2.58
CA LYS A 265 -7.79 -28.39 3.68
C LYS A 265 -6.70 -27.35 3.41
N THR A 266 -6.49 -27.01 2.13
CA THR A 266 -5.52 -26.00 1.72
C THR A 266 -6.18 -24.62 1.65
N PHE A 267 -5.43 -23.59 2.03
CA PHE A 267 -5.84 -22.20 1.94
C PHE A 267 -5.17 -21.58 0.71
N SER A 268 -5.96 -21.09 -0.24
CA SER A 268 -5.49 -20.27 -1.35
C SER A 268 -5.94 -18.82 -1.16
N ILE A 269 -5.21 -17.89 -1.78
CA ILE A 269 -5.55 -16.48 -1.76
C ILE A 269 -6.01 -16.10 -3.17
N GLU A 270 -7.25 -15.62 -3.28
CA GLU A 270 -7.93 -15.25 -4.51
C GLU A 270 -8.36 -13.78 -4.46
N PRO A 271 -7.46 -12.84 -4.82
CA PRO A 271 -7.79 -11.42 -4.84
C PRO A 271 -8.76 -11.09 -5.98
N PRO A 272 -9.80 -10.26 -5.75
CA PRO A 272 -10.69 -9.83 -6.82
C PRO A 272 -9.93 -8.96 -7.85
N PRO A 273 -10.38 -8.90 -9.12
CA PRO A 273 -9.73 -8.10 -10.16
C PRO A 273 -9.54 -6.62 -9.80
N GLU A 274 -10.48 -6.03 -9.06
CA GLU A 274 -10.35 -4.64 -8.57
C GLU A 274 -9.14 -4.48 -7.66
N LEU A 275 -8.96 -5.40 -6.70
CA LEU A 275 -7.80 -5.38 -5.80
C LEU A 275 -6.52 -5.56 -6.63
N LEU A 276 -6.46 -6.54 -7.53
CA LEU A 276 -5.27 -6.78 -8.36
C LEU A 276 -4.84 -5.54 -9.17
N THR A 277 -5.79 -4.79 -9.75
CA THR A 277 -5.47 -3.54 -10.44
C THR A 277 -4.82 -2.52 -9.51
N ARG A 278 -5.36 -2.36 -8.29
CA ARG A 278 -4.78 -1.46 -7.28
C ARG A 278 -3.42 -1.94 -6.79
N LEU A 279 -3.22 -3.25 -6.60
CA LEU A 279 -1.93 -3.79 -6.20
C LEU A 279 -0.86 -3.58 -7.28
N ARG A 280 -1.21 -3.75 -8.56
CA ARG A 280 -0.29 -3.55 -9.68
C ARG A 280 0.22 -2.12 -9.80
N THR A 281 -0.62 -1.13 -9.48
CA THR A 281 -0.18 0.25 -9.29
C THR A 281 0.92 0.34 -8.24
N LEU A 282 0.68 -0.24 -7.07
CA LEU A 282 1.50 -0.02 -5.89
C LEU A 282 2.87 -0.71 -6.02
N VAL A 283 2.90 -1.94 -6.56
CA VAL A 283 4.10 -2.78 -6.65
C VAL A 283 5.17 -2.22 -7.60
N ARG A 284 4.79 -1.51 -8.69
CA ARG A 284 5.78 -0.93 -9.61
C ARG A 284 6.23 0.48 -9.25
N LEU A 285 5.59 1.11 -8.28
CA LEU A 285 5.95 2.46 -7.83
C LEU A 285 6.93 2.46 -6.65
N ASP A 286 7.16 1.30 -6.03
CA ASP A 286 8.02 1.10 -4.86
C ASP A 286 9.48 0.79 -5.26
N GLU A 287 9.72 -0.02 -6.31
CA GLU A 287 11.08 -0.40 -6.72
C GLU A 287 11.88 0.72 -7.44
N GLU A 288 11.19 1.73 -7.98
CA GLU A 288 11.78 2.82 -8.79
C GLU A 288 11.88 4.16 -8.03
N GLY A 289 11.61 4.14 -6.72
CA GLY A 289 11.61 5.33 -5.86
C GLY A 289 10.47 6.32 -6.15
N ARG A 290 9.36 5.87 -6.74
CA ARG A 290 8.27 6.71 -7.28
C ARG A 290 7.11 6.91 -6.28
N LEU A 291 7.02 6.11 -5.22
CA LEU A 291 6.15 6.36 -4.06
C LEU A 291 6.82 5.95 -2.76
N ARG A 292 6.35 6.53 -1.65
CA ARG A 292 6.78 6.22 -0.29
C ARG A 292 6.62 4.73 0.03
N GLY A 293 7.71 3.97 -0.01
CA GLY A 293 7.92 2.89 0.96
C GLY A 293 8.14 3.56 2.32
N ARG A 294 7.20 3.42 3.25
CA ARG A 294 7.34 3.99 4.61
C ARG A 294 8.30 3.14 5.45
N ALA A 295 9.50 2.83 4.94
CA ALA A 295 10.61 2.21 5.67
C ALA A 295 11.86 2.06 4.77
N ALA A 296 12.55 3.15 4.43
CA ALA A 296 14.00 3.04 4.32
C ALA A 296 14.57 3.42 5.68
N ALA A 297 15.06 2.45 6.44
CA ALA A 297 15.63 2.63 7.78
C ALA A 297 16.88 3.53 7.81
N GLN A 298 17.40 3.91 6.64
CA GLN A 298 18.32 5.00 6.35
C GLN A 298 18.30 5.21 4.83
N ALA A 299 18.41 6.45 4.34
CA ALA A 299 18.67 6.64 2.91
C ALA A 299 20.07 6.12 2.56
N PRO A 300 20.24 5.48 1.40
CA PRO A 300 21.56 5.06 0.95
C PRO A 300 22.47 6.29 0.84
N VAL A 301 23.68 6.17 1.38
CA VAL A 301 24.65 7.26 1.35
C VAL A 301 25.11 7.44 -0.10
N VAL A 302 25.43 8.67 -0.53
CA VAL A 302 25.91 8.97 -1.90
C VAL A 302 27.03 8.02 -2.34
N ALA A 303 27.94 7.67 -1.43
CA ALA A 303 29.02 6.72 -1.70
C ALA A 303 28.53 5.29 -2.05
N GLU A 304 27.45 4.82 -1.43
CA GLU A 304 26.85 3.50 -1.74
C GLU A 304 26.18 3.52 -3.11
N LEU A 305 25.41 4.58 -3.41
CA LEU A 305 24.79 4.76 -4.72
C LEU A 305 25.85 4.88 -5.82
N LEU A 306 26.94 5.60 -5.56
CA LEU A 306 28.07 5.73 -6.49
C LEU A 306 28.73 4.37 -6.75
N CYS A 307 28.93 3.56 -5.70
CA CYS A 307 29.46 2.20 -5.84
C CYS A 307 28.54 1.34 -6.72
N ILE A 308 27.24 1.30 -6.40
CA ILE A 308 26.24 0.52 -7.14
C ILE A 308 26.16 0.96 -8.61
N ALA A 309 26.03 2.26 -8.86
CA ALA A 309 25.96 2.80 -10.21
C ALA A 309 27.26 2.53 -10.99
N GLY A 310 28.42 2.64 -10.31
CA GLY A 310 29.72 2.30 -10.86
C GLY A 310 29.85 0.82 -11.24
N GLU A 311 29.40 -0.10 -10.39
CA GLU A 311 29.41 -1.54 -10.68
C GLU A 311 28.49 -1.91 -11.84
N LEU A 312 27.27 -1.37 -11.88
CA LEU A 312 26.33 -1.60 -12.98
C LEU A 312 26.85 -1.03 -14.30
N THR A 313 27.41 0.18 -14.28
CA THR A 313 28.02 0.80 -15.46
C THR A 313 29.22 -0.02 -15.96
N ALA A 314 30.03 -0.59 -15.06
CA ALA A 314 31.17 -1.45 -15.42
C ALA A 314 30.76 -2.70 -16.18
N ARG A 315 29.54 -3.21 -15.97
CA ARG A 315 29.03 -4.43 -16.59
C ARG A 315 28.48 -4.21 -18.00
N LEU A 316 28.18 -2.96 -18.39
CA LEU A 316 27.56 -2.65 -19.68
C LEU A 316 28.35 -3.16 -20.91
N PRO A 317 29.70 -3.16 -20.95
CA PRO A 317 30.45 -3.73 -22.07
C PRO A 317 30.23 -5.24 -22.27
N GLU A 318 29.95 -5.97 -21.19
CA GLU A 318 29.71 -7.42 -21.22
C GLU A 318 28.21 -7.75 -21.35
N ASP A 319 27.36 -6.92 -20.75
CA ASP A 319 25.91 -7.05 -20.73
C ASP A 319 25.23 -5.70 -21.04
N PRO A 320 25.09 -5.33 -22.32
CA PRO A 320 24.39 -4.10 -22.71
C PRO A 320 22.91 -4.11 -22.31
N GLY A 321 22.32 -5.27 -22.02
CA GLY A 321 20.94 -5.42 -21.55
C GLY A 321 20.73 -4.86 -20.14
N ALA A 322 21.79 -4.73 -19.35
CA ALA A 322 21.74 -4.13 -18.02
C ALA A 322 21.45 -2.62 -18.02
N LEU A 323 21.42 -1.97 -19.19
CA LEU A 323 21.16 -0.54 -19.34
C LEU A 323 19.83 -0.11 -18.68
N ALA A 324 18.78 -0.91 -18.84
CA ALA A 324 17.46 -0.63 -18.26
C ALA A 324 17.48 -0.62 -16.73
N ALA A 325 18.34 -1.44 -16.10
CA ALA A 325 18.53 -1.45 -14.64
C ALA A 325 19.53 -0.40 -14.16
N THR A 326 20.49 -0.01 -15.01
CA THR A 326 21.56 0.95 -14.68
C THR A 326 21.03 2.38 -14.66
N PHE A 327 20.21 2.76 -15.66
CA PHE A 327 19.72 4.12 -15.81
C PHE A 327 18.99 4.65 -14.57
N PRO A 328 18.02 3.94 -13.96
CA PRO A 328 17.34 4.41 -12.74
C PRO A 328 18.30 4.68 -11.58
N LYS A 329 19.36 3.87 -11.41
CA LYS A 329 20.36 4.05 -10.35
C LYS A 329 21.25 5.28 -10.56
N LEU A 330 21.50 5.65 -11.81
CA LEU A 330 22.18 6.90 -12.12
C LEU A 330 21.30 8.12 -11.84
N VAL A 331 20.00 8.03 -12.11
CA VAL A 331 19.03 9.07 -11.73
C VAL A 331 18.98 9.21 -10.21
N GLU A 332 18.91 8.10 -9.46
CA GLU A 332 18.99 8.12 -7.99
C GLU A 332 20.29 8.78 -7.50
N LEU A 333 21.43 8.43 -8.08
CA LEU A 333 22.72 9.02 -7.73
C LEU A 333 22.76 10.53 -8.02
N ALA A 334 22.34 10.96 -9.21
CA ALA A 334 22.29 12.37 -9.60
C ALA A 334 21.40 13.19 -8.66
N HIS A 335 20.28 12.60 -8.25
CA HIS A 335 19.39 13.18 -7.26
C HIS A 335 20.01 13.26 -5.86
N ALA A 336 20.69 12.21 -5.41
CA ALA A 336 21.33 12.16 -4.10
C ALA A 336 22.48 13.17 -3.99
N HIS A 337 23.24 13.39 -5.07
CA HIS A 337 24.28 14.42 -5.10
C HIS A 337 23.74 15.82 -4.79
N CYS A 338 22.53 16.16 -5.24
CA CYS A 338 21.92 17.46 -4.95
C CYS A 338 21.57 17.67 -3.46
N ALA A 339 21.59 16.63 -2.62
CA ALA A 339 21.48 16.81 -1.17
C ALA A 339 22.78 17.36 -0.56
N ALA A 340 23.93 16.86 -1.04
CA ALA A 340 25.25 17.27 -0.58
C ALA A 340 25.77 18.52 -1.31
N ASP A 341 25.26 18.76 -2.52
CA ASP A 341 25.60 19.87 -3.41
C ASP A 341 24.32 20.54 -3.95
N PRO A 342 23.61 21.32 -3.12
CA PRO A 342 22.31 21.90 -3.48
C PRO A 342 22.33 22.83 -4.69
N ASP A 343 23.48 23.42 -5.01
CA ASP A 343 23.64 24.30 -6.18
C ASP A 343 24.06 23.55 -7.45
N ALA A 344 24.44 22.27 -7.34
CA ALA A 344 25.12 21.49 -8.38
C ALA A 344 26.46 22.11 -8.84
N ALA A 345 27.29 22.53 -7.89
CA ALA A 345 28.56 23.21 -8.10
C ALA A 345 29.76 22.25 -8.27
N LEU A 346 29.64 20.99 -7.84
CA LEU A 346 30.72 20.00 -7.82
C LEU A 346 30.77 19.17 -9.11
N ALA A 347 31.97 18.73 -9.50
CA ALA A 347 32.18 17.90 -10.68
C ALA A 347 31.47 16.54 -10.57
N ASP A 348 31.56 15.87 -9.42
CA ASP A 348 30.91 14.58 -9.17
C ASP A 348 29.39 14.62 -9.39
N THR A 349 28.74 15.74 -9.01
CA THR A 349 27.32 15.96 -9.30
C THR A 349 27.12 15.93 -10.82
N TRP A 350 27.91 16.70 -11.57
CA TRP A 350 27.81 16.75 -13.03
C TRP A 350 28.16 15.44 -13.72
N ASP A 351 29.09 14.63 -13.20
CA ASP A 351 29.40 13.30 -13.73
C ASP A 351 28.18 12.37 -13.69
N ALA A 352 27.44 12.38 -12.58
CA ALA A 352 26.20 11.62 -12.44
C ALA A 352 25.12 12.10 -13.42
N TRP A 353 24.96 13.41 -13.60
CA TRP A 353 24.02 14.00 -14.56
C TRP A 353 24.41 13.70 -16.01
N ALA A 354 25.68 13.89 -16.38
CA ALA A 354 26.22 13.62 -17.71
C ALA A 354 26.04 12.15 -18.09
N THR A 355 26.42 11.23 -17.20
CA THR A 355 26.26 9.78 -17.40
C THR A 355 24.77 9.41 -17.50
N SER A 356 23.89 10.04 -16.70
CA SER A 356 22.44 9.85 -16.80
C SER A 356 21.88 10.28 -18.16
N VAL A 357 22.31 11.43 -18.70
CA VAL A 357 21.88 11.89 -20.03
C VAL A 357 22.35 10.93 -21.13
N GLN A 358 23.61 10.48 -21.06
CA GLN A 358 24.19 9.57 -22.05
C GLN A 358 23.44 8.25 -22.10
N LEU A 359 23.28 7.60 -20.94
CA LEU A 359 22.69 6.26 -20.83
C LEU A 359 21.15 6.30 -20.94
N GLY A 360 20.49 7.33 -20.42
CA GLY A 360 19.05 7.53 -20.61
C GLY A 360 18.68 7.74 -22.08
N SER A 361 19.47 8.54 -22.81
CA SER A 361 19.25 8.70 -24.26
C SER A 361 19.54 7.40 -25.02
N ALA A 362 20.61 6.69 -24.65
CA ALA A 362 20.98 5.41 -25.27
C ALA A 362 19.89 4.34 -25.05
N LEU A 363 19.28 4.30 -23.86
CA LEU A 363 18.22 3.36 -23.50
C LEU A 363 17.04 3.44 -24.48
N PHE A 364 16.68 4.65 -24.91
CA PHE A 364 15.51 4.84 -25.76
C PHE A 364 15.82 4.95 -27.25
N THR A 365 17.02 5.39 -27.63
CA THR A 365 17.33 5.77 -29.02
C THR A 365 18.53 5.03 -29.59
N GLY A 366 19.15 4.15 -28.81
CA GLY A 366 20.46 3.58 -29.11
C GLY A 366 21.58 4.62 -29.00
N ALA A 367 22.82 4.15 -29.09
CA ALA A 367 23.99 5.01 -29.14
C ALA A 367 25.17 4.30 -29.80
N GLU A 368 26.04 5.08 -30.42
CA GLU A 368 27.36 4.62 -30.84
C GLU A 368 28.30 4.48 -29.64
N PRO A 369 29.44 3.78 -29.77
CA PRO A 369 30.43 3.69 -28.70
C PRO A 369 30.90 5.09 -28.27
N GLN A 370 30.88 5.35 -26.97
CA GLN A 370 31.20 6.64 -26.36
C GLN A 370 31.94 6.42 -25.04
N THR A 371 32.37 7.49 -24.37
CA THR A 371 32.95 7.42 -23.02
C THR A 371 32.04 8.11 -22.01
N CYS A 372 32.02 7.60 -20.79
CA CYS A 372 31.39 8.26 -19.65
C CYS A 372 32.40 8.44 -18.51
N ALA A 373 32.20 9.46 -17.69
CA ALA A 373 32.93 9.68 -16.45
C ALA A 373 31.97 9.53 -15.27
N LEU A 374 32.33 8.69 -14.29
CA LEU A 374 31.55 8.50 -13.07
C LEU A 374 32.49 8.32 -11.87
N GLY A 375 32.58 9.35 -11.03
CA GLY A 375 33.47 9.39 -9.86
C GLY A 375 34.91 9.76 -10.19
N GLU A 376 35.75 9.87 -9.16
CA GLU A 376 36.99 10.67 -9.17
C GLU A 376 38.06 10.36 -10.23
N ASP A 377 38.02 9.29 -11.05
CA ASP A 377 39.00 9.11 -12.16
C ASP A 377 38.74 7.86 -13.05
N LEU A 378 37.54 7.68 -13.60
CA LEU A 378 37.27 6.57 -14.52
C LEU A 378 36.49 7.05 -15.75
N GLU A 379 37.21 7.56 -16.76
CA GLU A 379 36.70 7.50 -18.13
C GLU A 379 36.52 6.03 -18.50
N ARG A 380 35.28 5.62 -18.73
CA ARG A 380 34.93 4.23 -19.06
C ARG A 380 34.39 4.15 -20.49
N PRO A 381 34.81 3.16 -21.27
CA PRO A 381 34.21 2.92 -22.58
C PRO A 381 32.80 2.36 -22.40
N LEU A 382 31.84 3.02 -23.03
CA LEU A 382 30.49 2.53 -23.22
C LEU A 382 30.39 1.86 -24.60
N PRO A 383 29.80 0.66 -24.70
CA PRO A 383 29.62 -0.02 -25.98
C PRO A 383 28.57 0.71 -26.84
N ALA A 384 28.43 0.27 -28.08
CA ALA A 384 27.24 0.61 -28.86
C ALA A 384 25.99 -0.02 -28.21
N PHE A 385 24.90 0.74 -28.13
CA PHE A 385 23.62 0.27 -27.63
C PHE A 385 22.61 0.13 -28.76
N PRO A 386 21.84 -0.97 -28.82
CA PRO A 386 20.80 -1.12 -29.82
C PRO A 386 19.65 -0.14 -29.58
N SER A 387 18.99 0.31 -30.64
CA SER A 387 17.76 1.08 -30.56
C SER A 387 16.56 0.16 -30.26
N ASN A 388 16.51 -0.38 -29.04
CA ASN A 388 15.42 -1.23 -28.56
C ASN A 388 14.83 -0.68 -27.24
N PRO A 389 14.03 0.41 -27.32
CA PRO A 389 13.51 1.09 -26.14
C PRO A 389 12.58 0.19 -25.30
N PRO A 390 12.64 0.26 -23.95
CA PRO A 390 11.65 -0.37 -23.10
C PRO A 390 10.31 0.37 -23.16
N ALA A 391 9.22 -0.35 -22.89
CA ALA A 391 7.90 0.23 -22.68
C ALA A 391 7.78 0.81 -21.25
N ASP A 392 8.55 1.87 -20.97
CA ASP A 392 8.56 2.58 -19.69
C ASP A 392 8.40 4.09 -19.93
N ALA A 393 7.17 4.58 -19.71
CA ALA A 393 6.81 5.97 -19.99
C ALA A 393 7.47 6.96 -19.01
N ARG A 394 7.68 6.55 -17.76
CA ARG A 394 8.28 7.43 -16.74
C ARG A 394 9.79 7.48 -16.85
N ALA A 395 10.47 6.39 -17.17
CA ALA A 395 11.89 6.43 -17.47
C ALA A 395 12.17 7.28 -18.72
N TRP A 396 11.26 7.25 -19.71
CA TRP A 396 11.36 8.17 -20.85
C TRP A 396 11.25 9.63 -20.39
N LEU A 397 10.32 9.95 -19.49
CA LEU A 397 10.20 11.31 -18.94
C LEU A 397 11.41 11.72 -18.12
N ASP A 398 11.95 10.84 -17.28
CA ASP A 398 13.18 11.10 -16.53
C ASP A 398 14.33 11.41 -17.52
N ALA A 399 14.54 10.57 -18.55
CA ALA A 399 15.56 10.79 -19.57
C ALA A 399 15.35 12.10 -20.35
N PHE A 400 14.11 12.42 -20.68
CA PHE A 400 13.75 13.64 -21.39
C PHE A 400 14.01 14.89 -20.55
N TYR A 401 13.58 14.90 -19.29
CA TYR A 401 13.82 16.01 -18.37
C TYR A 401 15.30 16.25 -18.13
N ILE A 402 16.08 15.19 -17.90
CA ILE A 402 17.53 15.30 -17.71
C ILE A 402 18.19 15.86 -18.98
N ALA A 403 17.78 15.43 -20.18
CA ALA A 403 18.28 16.00 -21.44
C ALA A 403 17.93 17.49 -21.60
N VAL A 404 16.74 17.92 -21.17
CA VAL A 404 16.33 19.34 -21.15
C VAL A 404 17.19 20.14 -20.17
N ILE A 405 17.38 19.64 -18.94
CA ILE A 405 18.19 20.29 -17.90
C ILE A 405 19.63 20.48 -18.37
N CYS A 406 20.23 19.44 -18.93
CA CYS A 406 21.59 19.48 -19.47
C CYS A 406 21.70 20.18 -20.83
N ARG A 407 20.59 20.68 -21.39
CA ARG A 407 20.54 21.46 -22.65
C ARG A 407 21.04 20.68 -23.87
N GLU A 408 20.92 19.36 -23.86
CA GLU A 408 21.38 18.45 -24.90
C GLU A 408 20.39 18.35 -26.07
N ARG A 409 20.33 19.41 -26.89
CA ARG A 409 19.36 19.56 -27.99
C ARG A 409 19.32 18.36 -28.94
N GLY A 410 20.48 17.78 -29.28
CA GLY A 410 20.56 16.61 -30.16
C GLY A 410 19.87 15.38 -29.55
N ARG A 411 20.03 15.17 -28.24
CA ARG A 411 19.42 14.06 -27.51
C ARG A 411 17.91 14.26 -27.32
N ILE A 412 17.47 15.50 -27.06
CA ILE A 412 16.04 15.87 -27.03
C ILE A 412 15.38 15.53 -28.38
N GLN A 413 16.02 15.87 -29.49
CA GLN A 413 15.50 15.58 -30.84
C GLN A 413 15.45 14.09 -31.17
N ARG A 414 16.33 13.26 -30.59
CA ARG A 414 16.24 11.80 -30.72
C ARG A 414 15.15 11.22 -29.82
N LEU A 415 15.07 11.65 -28.57
CA LEU A 415 14.08 11.16 -27.60
C LEU A 415 12.64 11.44 -28.05
N ARG A 416 12.39 12.59 -28.72
CA ARG A 416 11.05 12.88 -29.26
C ARG A 416 10.59 11.92 -30.36
N GLN A 417 11.52 11.22 -31.03
CA GLN A 417 11.22 10.29 -32.12
C GLN A 417 10.82 8.89 -31.60
N VAL A 418 10.92 8.65 -30.28
CA VAL A 418 10.50 7.39 -29.67
C VAL A 418 8.99 7.20 -29.89
N PRO A 419 8.54 6.10 -30.53
CA PRO A 419 7.14 5.92 -30.86
C PRO A 419 6.24 5.91 -29.63
N LEU A 420 5.23 6.78 -29.60
CA LEU A 420 4.26 6.81 -28.50
C LEU A 420 3.52 5.47 -28.35
N ASP A 421 3.27 4.74 -29.44
CA ASP A 421 2.64 3.42 -29.42
C ASP A 421 3.47 2.36 -28.69
N LEU A 422 4.79 2.56 -28.57
CA LEU A 422 5.65 1.72 -27.73
C LEU A 422 5.45 2.06 -26.25
N LEU A 423 5.44 3.34 -25.90
CA LEU A 423 5.23 3.78 -24.51
C LEU A 423 3.81 3.47 -24.00
N LYS A 424 2.80 3.42 -24.88
CA LYS A 424 1.44 2.96 -24.55
C LYS A 424 1.38 1.52 -24.05
N GLN A 425 2.39 0.70 -24.34
CA GLN A 425 2.48 -0.69 -23.86
C GLN A 425 2.88 -0.76 -22.38
N ASP A 426 3.30 0.36 -21.78
CA ASP A 426 3.52 0.47 -20.34
C ASP A 426 2.19 0.28 -19.60
N ALA A 427 2.03 -0.88 -18.97
CA ALA A 427 0.85 -1.23 -18.18
C ALA A 427 0.67 -0.36 -16.92
N THR A 428 1.66 0.46 -16.55
CA THR A 428 1.65 1.32 -15.35
C THR A 428 1.33 2.77 -15.63
N ALA A 429 1.47 3.22 -16.88
CA ALA A 429 1.31 4.61 -17.26
C ALA A 429 -0.16 5.00 -17.37
N ASP A 430 -0.64 5.96 -16.58
CA ASP A 430 -1.98 6.51 -16.81
C ASP A 430 -2.06 7.28 -18.12
N THR A 431 -3.28 7.46 -18.63
CA THR A 431 -3.54 8.16 -19.89
C THR A 431 -2.99 9.59 -19.89
N TYR A 432 -3.07 10.32 -18.77
CA TYR A 432 -2.50 11.68 -18.70
C TYR A 432 -0.99 11.69 -18.95
N LEU A 433 -0.27 10.66 -18.48
CA LEU A 433 1.18 10.58 -18.63
C LEU A 433 1.56 10.44 -20.11
N LEU A 434 0.80 9.63 -20.84
CA LEU A 434 0.97 9.44 -22.27
C LEU A 434 0.61 10.72 -23.06
N HIS A 435 -0.47 11.42 -22.68
CA HIS A 435 -0.79 12.73 -23.26
C HIS A 435 0.28 13.77 -22.96
N TRP A 436 0.88 13.73 -21.76
CA TRP A 436 1.95 14.64 -21.39
C TRP A 436 3.22 14.41 -22.22
N ILE A 437 3.60 13.15 -22.40
CA ILE A 437 4.71 12.76 -23.29
C ILE A 437 4.43 13.24 -24.72
N ASP A 438 3.23 13.01 -25.24
CA ASP A 438 2.84 13.45 -26.58
C ASP A 438 2.88 14.99 -26.73
N THR A 439 2.49 15.72 -25.68
CA THR A 439 2.60 17.19 -25.61
C THR A 439 4.06 17.64 -25.74
N LEU A 440 4.97 17.03 -24.95
CA LEU A 440 6.40 17.33 -25.00
C LEU A 440 7.01 16.97 -26.37
N GLN A 441 6.71 15.79 -26.92
CA GLN A 441 7.19 15.38 -28.23
C GLN A 441 6.76 16.36 -29.33
N THR A 442 5.52 16.86 -29.25
CA THR A 442 4.95 17.82 -30.21
C THR A 442 5.55 19.20 -30.06
N TYR A 443 5.76 19.69 -28.83
CA TYR A 443 6.33 21.01 -28.60
C TYR A 443 7.76 21.14 -29.15
N PHE A 444 8.57 20.08 -29.05
CA PHE A 444 9.93 20.07 -29.59
C PHE A 444 10.00 19.72 -31.09
N ASP A 445 8.85 19.54 -31.74
CA ASP A 445 8.73 19.41 -33.18
C ASP A 445 8.50 20.79 -33.83
N HIS A 446 9.51 21.32 -34.50
CA HIS A 446 9.45 22.68 -35.08
C HIS A 446 8.46 22.76 -36.25
N ASP A 447 8.08 21.63 -36.84
CA ASP A 447 7.15 21.55 -37.97
C ASP A 447 5.67 21.51 -37.53
N ARG A 448 5.40 21.38 -36.23
CA ARG A 448 4.04 21.28 -35.69
C ARG A 448 3.49 22.66 -35.31
N PRO A 449 2.20 22.93 -35.59
CA PRO A 449 1.57 24.17 -35.16
C PRO A 449 1.39 24.17 -33.64
N MET A 450 1.41 25.37 -33.03
CA MET A 450 1.21 25.53 -31.60
C MET A 450 -0.17 25.05 -31.12
N ASP A 451 -1.18 25.10 -32.00
CA ASP A 451 -2.53 24.62 -31.70
C ASP A 451 -2.54 23.11 -31.38
N ASP A 452 -1.74 22.29 -32.06
CA ASP A 452 -1.59 20.86 -31.76
C ASP A 452 -1.01 20.64 -30.35
N VAL A 453 -0.06 21.50 -29.93
CA VAL A 453 0.53 21.44 -28.59
C VAL A 453 -0.50 21.78 -27.53
N VAL A 454 -1.31 22.82 -27.76
CA VAL A 454 -2.37 23.24 -26.83
C VAL A 454 -3.45 22.17 -26.71
N GLU A 455 -3.88 21.56 -27.82
CA GLU A 455 -4.86 20.46 -27.81
C GLU A 455 -4.38 19.30 -26.93
N LYS A 456 -3.14 18.85 -27.14
CA LYS A 456 -2.56 17.74 -26.37
C LYS A 456 -2.38 18.08 -24.89
N LEU A 457 -1.99 19.33 -24.58
CA LEU A 457 -1.89 19.80 -23.21
C LEU A 457 -3.25 19.81 -22.50
N LEU A 458 -4.32 20.23 -23.18
CA LEU A 458 -5.68 20.17 -22.63
C LEU A 458 -6.10 18.72 -22.37
N ALA A 459 -5.80 17.79 -23.28
CA ALA A 459 -6.04 16.36 -23.06
C ALA A 459 -5.26 15.80 -21.85
N THR A 460 -4.02 16.26 -21.61
CA THR A 460 -3.27 15.93 -20.39
C THR A 460 -4.00 16.43 -19.13
N ILE A 461 -4.44 17.70 -19.13
CA ILE A 461 -5.12 18.32 -17.98
C ILE A 461 -6.44 17.60 -17.68
N ASP A 462 -7.23 17.27 -18.70
CA ASP A 462 -8.51 16.57 -18.51
C ASP A 462 -8.30 15.16 -17.96
N ALA A 463 -7.26 14.46 -18.41
CA ALA A 463 -6.93 13.11 -17.96
C ALA A 463 -6.24 13.04 -16.58
N SER A 464 -5.74 14.17 -16.05
CA SER A 464 -4.96 14.20 -14.79
C SER A 464 -5.81 14.39 -13.53
N HIS A 465 -7.14 14.38 -13.63
CA HIS A 465 -8.04 14.65 -12.51
C HIS A 465 -9.14 13.58 -12.34
N GLY A 466 -9.60 13.44 -11.10
CA GLY A 466 -10.77 12.62 -10.76
C GLY A 466 -10.57 11.13 -11.04
N ASP A 467 -11.62 10.48 -11.54
CA ASP A 467 -11.65 9.03 -11.79
C ASP A 467 -10.83 8.61 -13.02
N ALA A 468 -10.28 9.56 -13.80
CA ALA A 468 -9.42 9.27 -14.96
C ALA A 468 -8.02 8.77 -14.56
N VAL A 469 -7.57 9.09 -13.32
CA VAL A 469 -6.33 8.57 -12.75
C VAL A 469 -6.62 7.21 -12.13
N THR A 470 -6.18 6.15 -12.80
CA THR A 470 -6.52 4.76 -12.46
C THR A 470 -5.34 3.98 -11.92
N ARG A 471 -4.13 4.34 -12.38
CA ARG A 471 -2.89 3.65 -12.04
C ARG A 471 -2.25 4.41 -10.88
N ALA A 472 -1.57 5.53 -11.06
CA ALA A 472 -0.84 6.24 -10.01
C ALA A 472 -1.70 6.77 -8.84
N PRO A 473 -1.16 6.90 -7.62
CA PRO A 473 -1.87 7.57 -6.53
C PRO A 473 -2.11 9.04 -6.84
N VAL A 474 -3.36 9.46 -6.66
CA VAL A 474 -3.83 10.81 -6.95
C VAL A 474 -3.01 11.88 -6.21
N GLU A 475 -2.58 11.60 -4.98
CA GLU A 475 -1.76 12.52 -4.19
C GLU A 475 -0.39 12.76 -4.84
N TYR A 476 0.22 11.71 -5.39
CA TYR A 476 1.49 11.79 -6.12
C TYR A 476 1.31 12.46 -7.48
N VAL A 477 0.25 12.12 -8.22
CA VAL A 477 -0.07 12.79 -9.48
C VAL A 477 -0.22 14.29 -9.26
N ASN A 478 -1.04 14.69 -8.28
CA ASN A 478 -1.29 16.08 -7.99
C ASN A 478 -0.03 16.82 -7.51
N ALA A 479 0.72 16.24 -6.58
CA ALA A 479 1.84 16.94 -5.95
C ALA A 479 3.15 16.90 -6.76
N ILE A 480 3.33 15.91 -7.64
CA ILE A 480 4.58 15.67 -8.37
C ILE A 480 4.37 15.71 -9.89
N GLU A 481 3.58 14.80 -10.46
CA GLU A 481 3.54 14.61 -11.93
C GLU A 481 2.74 15.68 -12.69
N TYR A 482 1.75 16.29 -12.04
CA TYR A 482 0.94 17.37 -12.62
C TYR A 482 1.65 18.74 -12.55
N GLN A 483 2.59 18.92 -11.64
CA GLN A 483 3.30 20.19 -11.46
C GLN A 483 4.00 20.70 -12.73
N PRO A 484 4.75 19.87 -13.49
CA PRO A 484 5.30 20.31 -14.77
C PRO A 484 4.20 20.67 -15.79
N VAL A 485 3.08 19.95 -15.83
CA VAL A 485 1.96 20.28 -16.74
C VAL A 485 1.41 21.68 -16.45
N ALA A 486 1.21 22.00 -15.17
CA ALA A 486 0.73 23.31 -14.73
C ALA A 486 1.71 24.44 -15.08
N LEU A 487 3.01 24.20 -14.88
CA LEU A 487 4.08 25.14 -15.27
C LEU A 487 4.13 25.36 -16.77
N PHE A 488 4.06 24.28 -17.56
CA PHE A 488 4.12 24.33 -19.01
C PHE A 488 2.95 25.12 -19.61
N HIS A 489 1.75 24.98 -19.03
CA HIS A 489 0.60 25.81 -19.41
C HIS A 489 0.87 27.31 -19.22
N ARG A 490 1.50 27.72 -18.11
CA ARG A 490 1.86 29.14 -17.87
C ARG A 490 2.97 29.61 -18.81
N PHE A 491 3.92 28.74 -19.09
CA PHE A 491 5.01 28.98 -20.03
C PHE A 491 4.47 29.24 -21.45
N LEU A 492 3.57 28.39 -21.97
CA LEU A 492 2.95 28.59 -23.29
C LEU A 492 2.11 29.87 -23.35
N ALA A 493 1.42 30.21 -22.26
CA ALA A 493 0.68 31.46 -22.16
C ALA A 493 1.56 32.72 -22.07
N ARG A 494 2.89 32.57 -21.99
CA ARG A 494 3.87 33.64 -21.76
C ARG A 494 3.58 34.51 -20.53
N ASP A 495 2.99 33.91 -19.50
CA ASP A 495 2.63 34.59 -18.27
C ASP A 495 3.76 34.44 -17.25
N HIS A 496 4.73 35.36 -17.29
CA HIS A 496 5.96 35.28 -16.48
C HIS A 496 5.65 35.30 -14.98
N GLU A 497 4.70 36.14 -14.55
CA GLU A 497 4.32 36.27 -13.14
C GLU A 497 3.63 35.00 -12.63
N LYS A 498 2.65 34.47 -13.40
CA LYS A 498 1.98 33.22 -13.01
C LYS A 498 2.90 32.01 -13.11
N PHE A 499 3.88 32.02 -14.02
CA PHE A 499 4.89 30.96 -14.09
C PHE A 499 5.75 30.95 -12.82
N ALA A 500 6.32 32.09 -12.42
CA ALA A 500 7.14 32.18 -11.22
C ALA A 500 6.35 31.77 -9.95
N LYS A 501 5.09 32.21 -9.84
CA LYS A 501 4.21 31.80 -8.75
C LYS A 501 3.93 30.30 -8.76
N ALA A 502 3.60 29.74 -9.93
CA ALA A 502 3.35 28.31 -10.08
C ALA A 502 4.61 27.47 -9.77
N LEU A 503 5.80 27.97 -10.08
CA LEU A 503 7.06 27.29 -9.75
C LEU A 503 7.27 27.22 -8.24
N ALA A 504 7.07 28.34 -7.54
CA ALA A 504 7.15 28.34 -6.08
C ALA A 504 6.08 27.44 -5.43
N GLU A 505 4.87 27.36 -6.00
CA GLU A 505 3.81 26.45 -5.54
C GLU A 505 4.16 24.98 -5.80
N ALA A 506 4.69 24.65 -6.98
CA ALA A 506 5.14 23.30 -7.33
C ALA A 506 6.20 22.77 -6.37
N LEU A 507 7.17 23.61 -5.98
CA LEU A 507 8.21 23.23 -5.04
C LEU A 507 7.67 23.05 -3.61
N LYS A 508 6.64 23.80 -3.22
CA LYS A 508 5.92 23.57 -1.95
C LYS A 508 5.14 22.26 -1.96
N GLU A 509 4.52 21.91 -3.08
CA GLU A 509 3.83 20.63 -3.23
C GLU A 509 4.80 19.45 -3.18
N HIS A 510 5.96 19.58 -3.84
CA HIS A 510 7.05 18.61 -3.73
C HIS A 510 7.51 18.44 -2.27
N ALA A 511 7.80 19.54 -1.57
CA ALA A 511 8.19 19.51 -0.15
C ALA A 511 7.12 18.85 0.73
N ARG A 512 5.84 19.16 0.50
CA ARG A 512 4.70 18.60 1.24
C ARG A 512 4.56 17.09 1.03
N TYR A 513 4.70 16.64 -0.21
CA TYR A 513 4.57 15.24 -0.58
C TYR A 513 5.68 14.38 0.03
N TRP A 514 6.94 14.85 -0.09
CA TRP A 514 8.08 14.10 0.43
C TRP A 514 8.22 14.23 1.95
N GLY A 515 7.93 15.39 2.53
CA GLY A 515 8.15 15.67 3.96
C GLY A 515 9.64 15.54 4.30
N ASP A 516 9.95 14.92 5.43
CA ASP A 516 11.34 14.69 5.89
C ASP A 516 12.01 13.48 5.21
N SER A 517 11.51 13.05 4.04
CA SER A 517 12.08 11.92 3.32
C SER A 517 13.50 12.23 2.84
N THR A 518 14.42 11.33 3.16
CA THR A 518 15.81 11.38 2.68
C THR A 518 15.99 10.63 1.36
N ALA A 519 14.90 10.17 0.72
CA ALA A 519 14.98 9.47 -0.56
C ALA A 519 15.63 10.39 -1.63
N PRO A 520 16.40 9.85 -2.59
CA PRO A 520 17.00 10.66 -3.64
C PRO A 520 15.98 11.51 -4.41
N ARG A 521 14.84 10.94 -4.80
CA ARG A 521 13.76 11.68 -5.48
C ARG A 521 13.17 12.84 -4.68
N ALA A 522 13.33 12.87 -3.35
CA ALA A 522 12.92 14.00 -2.52
C ALA A 522 13.86 15.20 -2.61
N GLN A 523 15.13 15.00 -2.99
CA GLN A 523 16.19 16.02 -2.90
C GLN A 523 16.06 17.12 -3.96
N LEU A 524 15.40 16.83 -5.09
CA LEU A 524 15.15 17.82 -6.15
C LEU A 524 13.84 17.52 -6.90
N ALA A 525 13.21 18.57 -7.42
CA ALA A 525 11.97 18.46 -8.17
C ALA A 525 12.25 18.39 -9.68
N LEU A 526 12.48 17.17 -10.22
CA LEU A 526 13.01 16.97 -11.58
C LEU A 526 12.17 17.62 -12.70
N GLY A 527 10.86 17.40 -12.69
CA GLY A 527 9.94 18.00 -13.67
C GLY A 527 9.91 19.54 -13.62
N PRO A 528 9.65 20.14 -12.44
CA PRO A 528 9.75 21.58 -12.24
C PRO A 528 11.12 22.16 -12.63
N LEU A 529 12.22 21.49 -12.30
CA LEU A 529 13.58 21.87 -12.67
C LEU A 529 13.78 21.90 -14.19
N ALA A 530 13.29 20.88 -14.91
CA ALA A 530 13.37 20.86 -16.37
C ALA A 530 12.61 22.02 -17.02
N LEU A 531 11.42 22.36 -16.51
CA LEU A 531 10.67 23.50 -17.03
C LEU A 531 11.21 24.85 -16.60
N ALA A 532 11.81 24.95 -15.42
CA ALA A 532 12.56 26.14 -15.01
C ALA A 532 13.77 26.37 -15.93
N SER A 533 14.53 25.32 -16.24
CA SER A 533 15.66 25.38 -17.19
C SER A 533 15.21 25.77 -18.61
N LEU A 534 14.11 25.18 -19.09
CA LEU A 534 13.52 25.54 -20.38
C LEU A 534 13.06 27.01 -20.41
N ALA A 535 12.38 27.48 -19.36
CA ALA A 535 11.86 28.83 -19.26
C ALA A 535 12.99 29.87 -19.15
N HIS A 536 14.04 29.57 -18.37
CA HIS A 536 15.22 30.41 -18.28
C HIS A 536 15.90 30.61 -19.64
N GLY A 537 15.99 29.55 -20.45
CA GLY A 537 16.49 29.61 -21.83
C GLY A 537 15.61 30.44 -22.80
N GLN A 538 14.44 30.92 -22.36
CA GLN A 538 13.50 31.78 -23.08
C GLN A 538 13.25 33.11 -22.33
N ASP A 539 14.22 33.54 -21.52
CA ASP A 539 14.22 34.80 -20.78
C ASP A 539 13.10 34.95 -19.72
N PHE A 540 12.54 33.85 -19.21
CA PHE A 540 11.65 33.91 -18.05
C PHE A 540 12.45 34.14 -16.77
N PRO A 541 11.95 34.96 -15.83
CA PRO A 541 12.54 35.09 -14.51
C PRO A 541 12.35 33.79 -13.72
N VAL A 542 13.46 33.17 -13.32
CA VAL A 542 13.50 31.98 -12.48
C VAL A 542 14.31 32.33 -11.24
N ASP A 543 13.69 32.21 -10.07
CA ASP A 543 14.37 32.39 -8.79
C ASP A 543 15.15 31.11 -8.45
N THR A 544 16.47 31.15 -8.63
CA THR A 544 17.37 30.02 -8.39
C THR A 544 17.66 29.75 -6.92
N GLU A 545 17.19 30.62 -6.02
CA GLU A 545 17.36 30.44 -4.57
C GLU A 545 16.23 29.59 -3.95
N LEU A 546 15.28 29.14 -4.78
CA LEU A 546 14.19 28.26 -4.34
C LEU A 546 14.71 26.87 -3.96
N PRO A 547 14.21 26.25 -2.88
CA PRO A 547 14.64 24.91 -2.47
C PRO A 547 14.25 23.86 -3.51
N TYR A 548 14.98 22.74 -3.55
CA TYR A 548 14.79 21.63 -4.50
C TYR A 548 15.03 21.99 -5.98
N LEU A 549 15.60 23.18 -6.25
CA LEU A 549 15.90 23.70 -7.58
C LEU A 549 17.39 24.07 -7.67
N PRO A 550 18.29 23.11 -7.99
CA PRO A 550 19.72 23.40 -8.04
C PRO A 550 20.07 24.47 -9.06
N LYS A 551 20.75 25.52 -8.58
CA LYS A 551 21.02 26.74 -9.33
C LYS A 551 21.65 26.49 -10.69
N TYR A 552 22.78 25.79 -10.74
CA TYR A 552 23.54 25.63 -11.99
C TYR A 552 22.84 24.72 -13.00
N LEU A 553 22.00 23.79 -12.54
CA LEU A 553 21.14 22.98 -13.41
C LEU A 553 20.01 23.83 -14.00
N ALA A 554 19.42 24.73 -13.20
CA ALA A 554 18.35 25.63 -13.61
C ALA A 554 18.83 26.70 -14.59
N ASP A 555 19.87 27.47 -14.25
CA ASP A 555 20.33 28.61 -15.06
C ASP A 555 21.31 28.23 -16.18
N GLY A 556 22.06 27.12 -16.04
CA GLY A 556 23.08 26.71 -17.00
C GLY A 556 24.36 27.53 -16.92
N GLY A 557 24.60 28.22 -15.80
CA GLY A 557 25.82 28.97 -15.51
C GLY A 557 27.06 28.07 -15.38
N ARG A 558 26.85 26.76 -15.20
CA ARG A 558 27.84 25.70 -15.35
C ARG A 558 27.22 24.57 -16.17
N ILE A 559 27.93 24.11 -17.20
CA ILE A 559 27.58 22.92 -17.97
C ILE A 559 28.90 22.21 -18.28
N GLU A 560 29.08 21.00 -17.79
CA GLU A 560 30.24 20.18 -18.14
C GLU A 560 30.12 19.63 -19.57
N VAL A 561 31.24 19.33 -20.20
CA VAL A 561 31.26 18.75 -21.56
C VAL A 561 30.73 17.32 -21.50
N ILE A 562 29.55 17.08 -22.07
CA ILE A 562 28.96 15.75 -22.19
C ILE A 562 29.39 15.15 -23.54
N PRO A 563 30.09 14.01 -23.57
CA PRO A 563 30.43 13.34 -24.84
C PRO A 563 29.17 13.03 -25.68
N GLY A 564 29.27 13.30 -26.98
CA GLY A 564 28.18 13.31 -27.96
C GLY A 564 27.67 11.94 -28.38
#